data_AF-A0A0F9TXF8-F1
#
_entry.id   AF-A0A0F9TXF8-F1
#
_cell.length_a   1.000
_cell.length_b   1.000
_cell.length_c   1.000
_cell.angle_alpha   90.00
_cell.angle_beta   90.00
_cell.angle_gamma   90.00
#
_symmetry.space_group_name_H-M   'P 1'
#
loop_
_entity.id
_entity.type
_entity.pdbx_description
1 polymer ?
#
loop_
_entity_poly.entity_id
_entity_poly.type
_entity_poly.pdbx_seq_one_letter_code
_entity_poly.pdbx_strand_id
1 'polypeptide(L)'
;MNVTQCNLSANSTKLDHEALLKVAKIATGHCIEGVASHLSKLRGKLFDSDITALHLEAHWLAREAQQLDVSAEVLATLMGSIAREDIEIVNKPEVKEF
;
A
#
# COMPACT_ATOMS: atom_id res chain seq x y z
N MET A 1 26.63 18.50 -14.19
CA MET A 1 25.18 18.25 -14.37
C MET A 1 24.78 17.17 -13.38
N ASN A 2 24.03 17.53 -12.34
CA ASN A 2 23.53 16.58 -11.35
C ASN A 2 22.28 15.91 -11.93
N VAL A 3 22.40 14.63 -12.26
CA VAL A 3 21.25 13.79 -12.58
C VAL A 3 20.96 12.98 -11.34
N THR A 4 19.90 13.35 -10.63
CA THR A 4 19.28 12.53 -9.58
C THR A 4 18.61 11.35 -10.27
N GLN A 5 19.40 10.39 -10.72
CA GLN A 5 18.91 9.18 -11.35
C GLN A 5 18.54 8.23 -10.22
N CYS A 6 17.25 7.98 -10.00
CA CYS A 6 16.76 6.93 -9.11
C CYS A 6 17.28 5.58 -9.61
N ASN A 7 18.48 5.22 -9.17
CA ASN A 7 19.14 4.00 -9.58
C ASN A 7 18.75 2.88 -8.61
N LEU A 8 17.67 2.17 -8.91
CA LEU A 8 17.18 1.04 -8.12
C LEU A 8 18.14 -0.18 -8.13
N SER A 9 19.28 -0.10 -8.82
CA SER A 9 20.34 -1.12 -8.82
C SER A 9 21.44 -0.89 -7.77
N ALA A 10 21.37 0.19 -6.99
CA ALA A 10 22.33 0.48 -5.93
C ALA A 10 22.04 -0.34 -4.66
N ASN A 11 23.09 -0.71 -3.91
CA ASN A 11 22.98 -1.41 -2.63
C ASN A 11 22.21 -0.62 -1.56
N SER A 12 22.11 0.69 -1.73
CA SER A 12 21.16 1.54 -1.01
C SER A 12 20.58 2.62 -1.92
N THR A 13 19.33 3.00 -1.66
CA THR A 13 18.64 4.10 -2.34
C THR A 13 18.09 5.06 -1.29
N LYS A 14 18.30 6.36 -1.53
CA LYS A 14 17.66 7.43 -0.75
C LYS A 14 16.30 7.76 -1.34
N LEU A 15 15.27 7.68 -0.52
CA LEU A 15 13.93 8.14 -0.87
C LEU A 15 13.61 9.40 -0.07
N ASP A 16 13.03 10.36 -0.77
CA ASP A 16 12.46 11.57 -0.18
C ASP A 16 11.27 11.18 0.72
N HIS A 17 11.37 11.52 2.00
CA HIS A 17 10.34 11.18 3.01
C HIS A 17 9.00 11.82 2.69
N GLU A 18 8.97 13.09 2.28
CA GLU A 18 7.71 13.78 1.97
C GLU A 18 7.02 13.19 0.74
N ALA A 19 7.80 12.85 -0.28
CA ALA A 19 7.29 12.18 -1.47
C ALA A 19 6.69 10.82 -1.11
N LEU A 20 7.39 10.03 -0.28
CA LEU A 20 6.91 8.72 0.17
C LEU A 20 5.66 8.85 1.05
N LEU A 21 5.62 9.85 1.94
CA LEU A 21 4.46 10.15 2.77
C LEU A 21 3.24 10.55 1.94
N LYS A 22 3.43 11.35 0.88
CA LYS A 22 2.35 11.71 -0.06
C LYS A 22 1.83 10.48 -0.80
N VAL A 23 2.72 9.62 -1.31
CA VAL A 23 2.33 8.37 -1.98
C VAL A 23 1.60 7.44 -1.04
N ALA A 24 2.05 7.27 0.20
CA ALA A 24 1.38 6.45 1.20
C ALA A 24 -0.03 6.97 1.51
N LYS A 25 -0.21 8.29 1.68
CA LYS A 25 -1.55 8.90 1.87
C LYS A 25 -2.49 8.62 0.70
N ILE A 26 -1.99 8.76 -0.54
CA ILE A 26 -2.76 8.49 -1.75
C ILE A 26 -3.14 7.00 -1.82
N ALA A 27 -2.19 6.10 -1.58
CA ALA A 27 -2.42 4.67 -1.60
C ALA A 27 -3.45 4.23 -0.55
N THR A 28 -3.33 4.73 0.69
CA THR A 28 -4.32 4.47 1.75
C THR A 28 -5.69 5.03 1.37
N GLY A 29 -5.76 6.24 0.81
CA GLY A 29 -7.00 6.82 0.32
C GLY A 29 -7.69 5.95 -0.73
N HIS A 30 -6.96 5.47 -1.73
CA HIS A 30 -7.49 4.55 -2.74
C HIS A 30 -7.98 3.22 -2.17
N CYS A 31 -7.28 2.64 -1.18
CA CYS A 31 -7.74 1.41 -0.53
C CYS A 31 -9.04 1.65 0.24
N ILE A 32 -9.20 2.80 0.92
CA ILE A 32 -10.46 3.18 1.59
C ILE A 32 -11.61 3.29 0.58
N GLU A 33 -11.37 3.93 -0.56
CA GLU A 33 -12.35 4.05 -1.65
C GLU A 33 -12.74 2.67 -2.22
N GLY A 34 -11.75 1.79 -2.42
CA GLY A 34 -11.94 0.41 -2.86
C GLY A 34 -12.82 -0.38 -1.90
N VAL A 35 -12.48 -0.38 -0.61
CA VAL A 35 -13.28 -1.00 0.47
C VAL A 35 -14.71 -0.47 0.47
N ALA A 36 -14.90 0.85 0.41
CA ALA A 36 -16.23 1.46 0.41
C ALA A 36 -17.05 1.05 -0.83
N SER A 37 -16.41 1.01 -2.01
CA SER A 37 -17.03 0.60 -3.27
C SER A 37 -17.51 -0.85 -3.23
N HIS A 38 -16.64 -1.79 -2.81
CA HIS A 38 -17.01 -3.21 -2.72
C HIS A 38 -18.06 -3.48 -1.64
N LEU A 39 -17.99 -2.77 -0.51
CA LEU A 39 -19.03 -2.85 0.53
C LEU A 39 -20.39 -2.38 0.01
N SER A 40 -20.42 -1.28 -0.76
CA SER A 40 -21.65 -0.78 -1.39
C SER A 40 -22.21 -1.79 -2.41
N LYS A 41 -21.34 -2.40 -3.23
CA LYS A 41 -21.75 -3.43 -4.21
C LYS A 41 -22.29 -4.68 -3.53
N LEU A 42 -21.64 -5.15 -2.47
CA LEU A 42 -22.13 -6.26 -1.64
C LEU A 42 -23.52 -5.97 -1.10
N ARG A 43 -23.73 -4.76 -0.55
CA ARG A 43 -25.04 -4.34 -0.04
C ARG A 43 -26.12 -4.37 -1.10
N GLY A 44 -25.81 -3.95 -2.33
CA GLY A 44 -26.73 -4.04 -3.46
C GLY A 44 -27.07 -5.50 -3.82
N LYS A 45 -26.05 -6.36 -3.82
CA LYS A 45 -26.17 -7.78 -4.21
C LYS A 45 -26.81 -8.68 -3.16
N LEU A 46 -26.90 -8.27 -1.90
CA LEU A 46 -27.53 -9.07 -0.84
C LEU A 46 -28.99 -9.44 -1.13
N PHE A 47 -29.66 -8.65 -1.95
CA PHE A 47 -31.06 -8.88 -2.36
C PHE A 47 -31.18 -9.50 -3.75
N ASP A 48 -30.05 -9.73 -4.43
CA ASP A 48 -30.00 -10.40 -5.73
C ASP A 48 -29.86 -11.92 -5.54
N SER A 49 -30.39 -12.70 -6.49
CA SER A 49 -30.24 -14.16 -6.50
C SER A 49 -28.87 -14.63 -7.03
N ASP A 50 -27.98 -13.72 -7.41
CA ASP A 50 -26.66 -14.02 -7.97
C ASP A 50 -25.60 -14.16 -6.87
N ILE A 51 -25.55 -15.36 -6.29
CA ILE A 51 -24.61 -15.73 -5.21
C ILE A 51 -23.15 -15.67 -5.68
N THR A 52 -22.89 -15.95 -6.96
CA THR A 52 -21.53 -15.89 -7.52
C THR A 52 -21.00 -14.47 -7.48
N ALA A 53 -21.82 -13.50 -7.89
CA ALA A 53 -21.43 -12.10 -7.83
C ALA A 53 -21.28 -11.60 -6.38
N LEU A 54 -22.08 -12.10 -5.44
CA LEU A 54 -21.92 -11.80 -4.02
C LEU A 54 -20.57 -12.29 -3.47
N HIS A 55 -20.20 -13.54 -3.76
CA HIS A 55 -18.90 -14.10 -3.36
C HIS A 55 -17.73 -13.36 -4.00
N LEU A 56 -17.85 -12.98 -5.28
CA LEU A 56 -16.82 -12.24 -5.98
C LEU A 56 -16.55 -10.87 -5.31
N GLU A 57 -17.61 -10.11 -5.02
CA GLU A 57 -17.46 -8.82 -4.33
C GLU A 57 -16.92 -8.98 -2.91
N ALA A 58 -17.29 -10.04 -2.20
CA ALA A 58 -16.73 -10.35 -0.87
C ALA A 58 -15.23 -10.66 -0.94
N HIS A 59 -14.79 -11.39 -1.96
CA HIS A 59 -13.38 -11.67 -2.20
C HIS A 59 -12.59 -10.39 -2.48
N TRP A 60 -13.11 -9.51 -3.35
CA TRP A 60 -12.46 -8.22 -3.63
C TRP A 60 -12.41 -7.32 -2.41
N LEU A 61 -13.49 -7.26 -1.62
CA LEU A 61 -13.50 -6.52 -0.36
C LEU A 61 -12.40 -7.01 0.59
N ALA A 62 -12.25 -8.34 0.75
CA ALA A 62 -11.22 -8.90 1.61
C ALA A 62 -9.81 -8.54 1.13
N ARG A 63 -9.58 -8.56 -0.19
CA ARG A 63 -8.30 -8.16 -0.79
C ARG A 63 -7.98 -6.67 -0.56
N GLU A 64 -8.95 -5.79 -0.81
CA GLU A 64 -8.79 -4.34 -0.58
C GLU A 64 -8.56 -4.04 0.91
N ALA A 65 -9.23 -4.76 1.82
CA ALA A 65 -9.01 -4.61 3.26
C ALA A 65 -7.59 -5.01 3.69
N GLN A 66 -7.02 -6.08 3.11
CA GLN A 66 -5.62 -6.45 3.35
C GLN A 66 -4.65 -5.39 2.81
N GLN A 67 -4.93 -4.83 1.64
CA GLN A 67 -4.11 -3.75 1.08
C GLN A 67 -4.21 -2.48 1.91
N LEU A 68 -5.40 -2.17 2.44
CA LEU A 68 -5.62 -1.06 3.34
C LEU A 68 -4.79 -1.21 4.62
N ASP A 69 -4.80 -2.39 5.25
CA ASP A 69 -4.02 -2.69 6.46
C ASP A 69 -2.53 -2.40 6.26
N VAL A 70 -1.94 -2.96 5.19
CA VAL A 70 -0.54 -2.73 4.83
C VAL A 70 -0.26 -1.25 4.54
N SER A 71 -1.12 -0.58 3.77
CA SER A 71 -0.93 0.84 3.45
C SER A 71 -1.01 1.73 4.68
N ALA A 72 -1.90 1.40 5.63
CA ALA A 72 -2.08 2.13 6.87
C ALA A 72 -0.89 1.94 7.81
N GLU A 73 -0.32 0.73 7.89
CA GLU A 73 0.92 0.46 8.62
C GLU A 73 2.09 1.27 8.06
N VAL A 74 2.25 1.29 6.72
CA VAL A 74 3.28 2.09 6.06
C VAL A 74 3.08 3.58 6.37
N LEU A 75 1.86 4.10 6.22
CA LEU A 75 1.54 5.49 6.51
C LEU A 75 1.82 5.85 7.98
N ALA A 76 1.40 4.99 8.92
CA ALA A 76 1.66 5.18 10.35
C ALA A 76 3.16 5.20 10.66
N THR A 77 3.93 4.30 10.03
CA THR A 77 5.39 4.25 10.18
C THR A 77 6.06 5.53 9.67
N LEU A 78 5.60 6.06 8.53
CA LEU A 78 6.12 7.30 7.96
C LEU A 78 5.75 8.52 8.81
N MET A 79 4.52 8.57 9.33
CA MET A 79 4.04 9.65 10.20
C MET A 79 4.70 9.63 11.58
N GLY A 80 4.97 8.45 12.15
CA GLY A 80 5.62 8.27 13.45
C GLY A 80 7.15 8.46 13.41
N SER A 81 7.75 8.53 12.22
CA SER A 81 9.19 8.79 12.06
C SER A 81 9.50 10.28 12.21
N ILE A 82 9.47 10.78 13.44
CA ILE A 82 9.57 12.21 13.82
C ILE A 82 10.96 12.85 13.53
N ALA A 83 11.91 12.19 12.86
CA ALA A 83 13.29 12.69 12.77
C ALA A 83 14.12 12.31 11.52
N ARG A 84 13.55 11.87 10.39
CA ARG A 84 14.36 11.38 9.25
C ARG A 84 13.98 12.06 7.93
N GLU A 85 14.79 13.03 7.51
CA GLU A 85 14.68 13.68 6.20
C GLU A 85 15.06 12.71 5.05
N ASP A 86 15.97 11.77 5.31
CA ASP A 86 16.39 10.73 4.36
C ASP A 86 15.95 9.34 4.86
N ILE A 87 15.16 8.62 4.05
CA ILE A 87 14.93 7.19 4.22
C ILE A 87 15.93 6.44 3.35
N GLU A 88 16.85 5.69 3.98
CA GLU A 88 17.75 4.78 3.28
C GLU A 88 17.16 3.37 3.27
N ILE A 89 16.81 2.87 2.08
CA ILE A 89 16.46 1.47 1.88
C ILE A 89 17.76 0.73 1.54
N VAL A 90 18.12 -0.24 2.37
CA VAL A 90 19.29 -1.10 2.19
C VAL A 90 18.82 -2.50 1.80
N ASN A 91 19.38 -3.06 0.73
CA ASN A 91 19.13 -4.46 0.37
C ASN A 91 19.64 -5.35 1.51
N LYS A 92 18.78 -6.23 2.03
CA LYS A 92 19.24 -7.25 2.97
C LYS A 92 20.27 -8.13 2.27
N PRO A 93 21.40 -8.49 2.92
CA PRO A 93 22.35 -9.41 2.34
C PRO A 93 21.65 -10.73 1.99
N GLU A 94 22.07 -11.36 0.89
CA GLU A 94 21.60 -12.71 0.54
C GLU A 94 21.79 -13.63 1.74
N VAL A 95 20.69 -14.16 2.26
CA VAL A 95 20.74 -15.20 3.29
C VAL A 95 21.27 -16.45 2.58
N LYS A 96 22.54 -16.78 2.81
CA LYS A 96 23.06 -18.09 2.42
C LYS A 96 22.41 -19.12 3.35
N GLU A 97 21.47 -19.88 2.82
CA GLU A 97 21.01 -21.10 3.48
C GLU A 97 22.22 -22.04 3.64
N PHE A 98 22.43 -22.51 4.87
CA PHE A 98 23.46 -23.49 5.21
C PHE A 98 22.98 -24.91 4.94
#